data_AF-A0A1L9NEX1-F1
#
_entry.id   AF-A0A1L9NEX1-F1
#
_cell.length_a   1.000
_cell.length_b   1.000
_cell.length_c   1.000
_cell.angle_alpha   90.00
_cell.angle_beta   90.00
_cell.angle_gamma   90.00
#
_symmetry.space_group_name_H-M   'P 1'
#
loop_
_entity.id
_entity.type
_entity.pdbx_description
1 polymer ?
#
loop_
_entity_poly.entity_id
_entity_poly.type
_entity_poly.pdbx_seq_one_letter_code
_entity_poly.pdbx_strand_id
1 'polypeptide(L)'
;MTGSMSFVGAFAPQSSGKPYASTTDMVVELHMLTETMKDMTSQIEQYQGGMSNLLYLTRGTYKVYDSAMNTQKRIASTEVTEGRDEEDQVLTATYEMISALTEAIVATASKVYCLEDFYFNNIY
;
A
#
# COMPACT_ATOMS: atom_id res chain seq x y z
N MET A 1 -35.09 7.38 19.77
CA MET A 1 -33.64 7.39 20.00
C MET A 1 -32.96 7.43 18.64
N THR A 2 -32.49 8.59 18.23
CA THR A 2 -31.65 8.75 17.02
C THR A 2 -30.26 8.21 17.37
N GLY A 3 -30.00 6.96 16.96
CA GLY A 3 -28.69 6.33 17.14
C GLY A 3 -27.67 7.06 16.29
N SER A 4 -26.77 7.79 16.93
CA SER A 4 -25.58 8.36 16.28
C SER A 4 -24.72 7.22 15.76
N MET A 5 -24.83 6.90 14.46
CA MET A 5 -23.84 6.07 13.79
C MET A 5 -22.50 6.81 13.87
N SER A 6 -21.50 6.17 14.47
CA SER A 6 -20.11 6.62 14.38
C SER A 6 -19.78 6.86 12.91
N PHE A 7 -19.23 8.04 12.60
CA PHE A 7 -18.79 8.43 11.25
C PHE A 7 -17.85 7.39 10.61
N VAL A 8 -17.16 6.59 11.44
CA VAL A 8 -16.25 5.52 11.04
C VAL A 8 -17.00 4.31 10.45
N GLY A 9 -18.22 4.02 10.90
CA GLY A 9 -19.01 2.86 10.46
C GLY A 9 -19.72 3.03 9.11
N ALA A 10 -19.89 4.27 8.63
CA ALA A 10 -20.61 4.57 7.39
C ALA A 10 -19.77 4.34 6.11
N PHE A 11 -18.45 4.19 6.26
CA PHE A 11 -17.51 3.99 5.15
C PHE A 11 -16.86 2.61 5.13
N ALA A 12 -17.27 1.68 5.99
CA ALA A 12 -16.78 0.32 5.96
C ALA A 12 -17.39 -0.42 4.74
N PRO A 13 -16.64 -0.70 3.65
CA PRO A 13 -17.13 -1.61 2.63
C PRO A 13 -17.48 -2.95 3.29
N GLN A 14 -18.69 -3.46 3.00
CA GLN A 14 -19.10 -4.81 3.37
C GLN A 14 -18.17 -5.80 2.68
N SER A 15 -17.11 -6.15 3.39
CA SER A 15 -16.02 -7.00 2.92
C SER A 15 -16.38 -8.47 3.10
N SER A 16 -16.18 -9.27 2.06
CA SER A 16 -16.19 -10.74 2.16
C SER A 16 -14.91 -11.31 2.78
N GLY A 17 -13.94 -10.45 3.11
CA GLY A 17 -12.71 -10.82 3.79
C GLY A 17 -12.95 -10.95 5.28
N LYS A 18 -12.52 -12.09 5.85
CA LYS A 18 -12.55 -12.29 7.31
C LYS A 18 -11.79 -11.14 8.00
N PRO A 19 -12.37 -10.52 9.04
CA PRO A 19 -11.69 -9.48 9.79
C PRO A 19 -10.38 -10.00 10.39
N TYR A 20 -9.51 -9.08 10.79
CA TYR A 20 -8.36 -9.43 11.62
C TYR A 20 -8.83 -9.98 12.96
N ALA A 21 -8.08 -10.95 13.49
CA ALA A 21 -8.37 -11.51 14.81
C ALA A 21 -8.03 -10.51 15.93
N SER A 22 -7.16 -9.54 15.65
CA SER A 22 -6.76 -8.47 16.57
C SER A 22 -6.25 -7.22 15.83
N THR A 23 -6.22 -6.08 16.51
CA THR A 23 -5.54 -4.85 16.04
C THR A 23 -4.05 -5.09 15.76
N THR A 24 -3.40 -5.96 16.54
CA THR A 24 -2.00 -6.35 16.32
C THR A 24 -1.79 -7.04 14.97
N ASP A 25 -2.67 -7.98 14.59
CA ASP A 25 -2.58 -8.65 13.28
C ASP A 25 -2.75 -7.66 12.12
N MET A 26 -3.62 -6.66 12.30
CA MET A 26 -3.80 -5.59 11.34
C MET A 26 -2.53 -4.74 11.20
N VAL A 27 -1.90 -4.33 12.32
CA VAL A 27 -0.65 -3.56 12.32
C VAL A 27 0.48 -4.36 11.66
N VAL A 28 0.59 -5.67 11.93
CA VAL A 28 1.59 -6.53 11.28
C VAL A 28 1.40 -6.57 9.77
N GLU A 29 0.16 -6.69 9.27
CA GLU A 29 -0.08 -6.66 7.82
C GLU A 29 0.19 -5.29 7.19
N LEU A 30 -0.17 -4.20 7.86
CA LEU A 30 0.20 -2.85 7.43
C LEU A 30 1.73 -2.70 7.35
N HIS A 31 2.46 -3.21 8.34
CA HIS A 31 3.92 -3.18 8.33
C HIS A 31 4.50 -4.03 7.18
N MET A 32 3.95 -5.22 6.91
CA MET A 32 4.40 -6.04 5.77
C MET A 32 4.16 -5.35 4.42
N LEU A 33 3.02 -4.65 4.26
CA LEU A 33 2.77 -3.83 3.08
C LEU A 33 3.78 -2.69 2.96
N THR A 34 4.06 -1.99 4.06
CA THR A 34 5.07 -0.92 4.12
C THR A 34 6.45 -1.42 3.69
N GLU A 35 6.90 -2.56 4.21
CA GLU A 35 8.20 -3.13 3.81
C GLU A 35 8.23 -3.56 2.34
N THR A 36 7.13 -4.12 1.84
CA THR A 36 7.02 -4.47 0.42
C THR A 36 7.10 -3.22 -0.47
N MET A 37 6.49 -2.10 -0.03
CA MET A 37 6.60 -0.82 -0.73
C MET A 37 8.03 -0.27 -0.70
N LYS A 38 8.74 -0.34 0.44
CA LYS A 38 10.15 0.07 0.54
C LYS A 38 11.07 -0.76 -0.37
N ASP A 39 10.87 -2.08 -0.41
CA ASP A 39 11.61 -2.96 -1.33
C ASP A 39 11.33 -2.59 -2.80
N MET A 40 10.07 -2.36 -3.15
CA MET A 40 9.69 -1.89 -4.48
C MET A 40 10.34 -0.54 -4.81
N THR A 41 10.36 0.43 -3.88
CA THR A 41 11.06 1.71 -4.04
C THR A 41 12.53 1.48 -4.36
N SER A 42 13.22 0.64 -3.60
CA SER A 42 14.64 0.34 -3.84
C SER A 42 14.88 -0.29 -5.23
N GLN A 43 14.01 -1.20 -5.66
CA GLN A 43 14.09 -1.80 -6.99
C GLN A 43 13.85 -0.77 -8.10
N ILE A 44 12.92 0.16 -7.90
CA ILE A 44 12.67 1.27 -8.83
C ILE A 44 13.90 2.18 -8.89
N GLU A 45 14.50 2.57 -7.76
CA GLU A 45 15.70 3.41 -7.72
C GLU A 45 16.89 2.77 -8.44
N GLN A 46 17.02 1.44 -8.35
CA GLN A 46 18.06 0.68 -9.03
C GLN A 46 17.75 0.40 -10.52
N TYR A 47 16.55 0.74 -11.00
CA TYR A 47 16.20 0.57 -12.41
C TYR A 47 17.09 1.44 -13.30
N GLN A 48 17.78 0.78 -14.23
CA GLN A 48 18.68 1.39 -15.22
C GLN A 48 18.11 1.31 -16.65
N GLY A 49 16.86 0.86 -16.83
CA GLY A 49 16.29 0.59 -18.15
C GLY A 49 16.09 -0.90 -18.46
N GLY A 50 15.46 -1.17 -19.59
CA GLY A 50 15.24 -2.51 -20.13
C GLY A 50 13.85 -3.09 -19.86
N MET A 51 13.21 -3.64 -20.90
CA MET A 51 11.84 -4.13 -20.87
C MET A 51 11.62 -5.29 -19.88
N SER A 52 12.58 -6.20 -19.73
CA SER A 52 12.49 -7.31 -18.77
C SER A 52 12.44 -6.82 -17.32
N ASN A 53 13.26 -5.81 -16.99
CA ASN A 53 13.30 -5.21 -15.67
C ASN A 53 12.03 -4.39 -15.42
N LEU A 54 11.53 -3.68 -16.43
CA LEU A 54 10.27 -2.95 -16.35
C LEU A 54 9.07 -3.88 -16.12
N LEU A 55 9.03 -5.03 -16.80
CA LEU A 55 8.00 -6.05 -16.59
C LEU A 55 8.07 -6.66 -15.19
N TYR A 56 9.28 -6.88 -14.66
CA TYR A 56 9.47 -7.36 -13.30
C TYR A 56 8.94 -6.35 -12.26
N LEU A 57 9.31 -5.06 -12.41
CA LEU A 57 8.81 -3.98 -11.57
C LEU A 57 7.28 -3.86 -11.63
N THR A 58 6.71 -3.89 -12.84
CA THR A 58 5.26 -3.82 -13.06
C THR A 58 4.54 -4.98 -12.36
N ARG A 59 5.07 -6.20 -12.44
CA ARG A 59 4.54 -7.36 -11.73
C ARG A 59 4.62 -7.18 -10.21
N GLY A 60 5.71 -6.61 -9.70
CA GLY A 60 5.86 -6.24 -8.29
C GLY A 60 4.77 -5.27 -7.83
N THR A 61 4.53 -4.22 -8.61
CA THR A 61 3.50 -3.21 -8.33
C THR A 61 2.10 -3.83 -8.27
N TYR A 62 1.75 -4.73 -9.19
CA TYR A 62 0.45 -5.42 -9.13
C TYR A 62 0.28 -6.27 -7.87
N LYS A 63 1.34 -6.93 -7.39
CA LYS A 63 1.28 -7.67 -6.12
C LYS A 63 1.04 -6.75 -4.93
N VAL A 64 1.69 -5.59 -4.88
CA VAL A 64 1.47 -4.59 -3.83
C VAL A 64 0.02 -4.11 -3.86
N TYR A 65 -0.50 -3.80 -5.05
CA TYR A 65 -1.90 -3.42 -5.24
C TYR A 65 -2.89 -4.48 -4.75
N ASP A 66 -2.71 -5.74 -5.15
CA ASP A 66 -3.59 -6.84 -4.75
C ASP A 66 -3.56 -7.05 -3.22
N SER A 67 -2.37 -7.01 -2.62
CA SER A 67 -2.23 -7.12 -1.16
C SER A 67 -2.88 -5.94 -0.43
N ALA A 68 -2.72 -4.71 -0.93
CA ALA A 68 -3.35 -3.53 -0.35
C ALA A 68 -4.88 -3.61 -0.44
N MET A 69 -5.42 -4.04 -1.58
CA MET A 69 -6.86 -4.23 -1.78
C MET A 69 -7.44 -5.28 -0.83
N ASN A 70 -6.73 -6.39 -0.61
CA ASN A 70 -7.14 -7.43 0.33
C ASN A 70 -7.07 -6.93 1.79
N THR A 71 -6.02 -6.21 2.14
CA THR A 71 -5.83 -5.61 3.47
C THR A 71 -6.95 -4.60 3.75
N GLN A 72 -7.23 -3.68 2.81
CA GLN A 72 -8.30 -2.70 2.94
C GLN A 72 -9.65 -3.34 3.24
N LYS A 73 -10.00 -4.41 2.52
CA LYS A 73 -11.24 -5.16 2.76
C LYS A 73 -11.29 -5.70 4.19
N ARG A 74 -10.19 -6.24 4.70
CA ARG A 74 -10.15 -6.81 6.06
C ARG A 74 -10.16 -5.74 7.15
N ILE A 75 -9.48 -4.61 6.94
CA ILE A 75 -9.52 -3.45 7.84
C ILE A 75 -10.97 -2.96 7.96
N ALA A 76 -11.67 -2.80 6.84
CA ALA A 76 -13.05 -2.35 6.84
C ALA A 76 -14.02 -3.26 7.62
N SER A 77 -13.73 -4.56 7.72
CA SER A 77 -14.53 -5.50 8.51
C SER A 77 -14.05 -5.67 9.95
N THR A 78 -12.90 -5.10 10.32
CA THR A 78 -12.30 -5.24 11.66
C THR A 78 -12.74 -4.09 12.56
N GLU A 79 -13.40 -4.42 13.67
CA GLU A 79 -13.72 -3.43 14.69
C GLU A 79 -12.44 -3.08 15.48
N VAL A 80 -12.11 -1.79 15.55
CA VAL A 80 -11.07 -1.28 16.44
C VAL A 80 -11.73 -0.99 17.78
N THR A 81 -11.87 -2.03 18.58
CA THR A 81 -12.49 -1.98 19.90
C THR A 81 -11.39 -1.92 20.97
N GLU A 82 -11.44 -0.88 21.80
CA GLU A 82 -10.99 -0.89 23.22
C GLU A 82 -9.72 -0.14 23.67
N GLY A 83 -9.13 0.77 22.89
CA GLY A 83 -8.13 1.67 23.48
C GLY A 83 -7.58 2.76 22.57
N ARG A 84 -7.32 3.95 23.16
CA ARG A 84 -6.62 5.05 22.47
C ARG A 84 -5.24 4.62 21.97
N ASP A 85 -4.56 3.75 22.71
CA ASP A 85 -3.25 3.22 22.35
C ASP A 85 -3.30 2.31 21.11
N GLU A 86 -4.38 1.55 20.92
CA GLU A 86 -4.57 0.72 19.73
C GLU A 86 -4.86 1.57 18.50
N GLU A 87 -5.71 2.58 18.65
CA GLU A 87 -5.98 3.56 17.58
C GLU A 87 -4.70 4.29 17.14
N ASP A 88 -3.87 4.72 18.11
CA ASP A 88 -2.59 5.39 17.84
C ASP A 88 -1.59 4.47 17.12
N GLN A 89 -1.56 3.17 17.43
CA GLN A 89 -0.71 2.20 16.72
C GLN A 89 -1.12 2.01 15.26
N VAL A 90 -2.43 1.88 15.01
CA VAL A 90 -2.96 1.74 13.66
C VAL A 90 -2.71 3.01 12.84
N LEU A 91 -2.90 4.16 13.47
CA LEU A 91 -2.62 5.45 12.86
C LEU A 91 -1.14 5.60 12.49
N THR A 92 -0.24 5.22 13.41
CA THR A 92 1.22 5.24 13.17
C THR A 92 1.59 4.34 11.99
N ALA A 93 1.14 3.08 12.00
CA ALA A 93 1.39 2.14 10.90
C ALA A 93 0.84 2.64 9.56
N THR A 94 -0.32 3.31 9.58
CA THR A 94 -0.91 3.92 8.39
C THR A 94 -0.06 5.09 7.86
N TYR A 95 0.47 5.95 8.74
CA TYR A 95 1.35 7.04 8.33
C TYR A 95 2.66 6.54 7.74
N GLU A 96 3.27 5.52 8.33
CA GLU A 96 4.48 4.88 7.78
C GLU A 96 4.23 4.31 6.38
N MET A 97 3.07 3.67 6.20
CA MET A 97 2.64 3.15 4.91
C MET A 97 2.48 4.28 3.86
N ILE A 98 1.86 5.40 4.23
CA ILE A 98 1.71 6.58 3.36
C ILE A 98 3.08 7.17 3.00
N SER A 99 4.01 7.23 3.96
CA SER A 99 5.37 7.71 3.71
C SER A 99 6.09 6.82 2.69
N ALA A 100 6.05 5.50 2.88
CA ALA A 100 6.67 4.54 1.96
C ALA A 100 6.06 4.61 0.55
N LEU A 101 4.73 4.78 0.44
CA LEU A 101 4.07 4.99 -0.85
C LEU A 101 4.51 6.29 -1.52
N THR A 102 4.65 7.37 -0.75
CA THR A 102 5.11 8.67 -1.25
C THR A 102 6.52 8.56 -1.83
N GLU A 103 7.42 7.87 -1.13
CA GLU A 103 8.77 7.59 -1.60
C GLU A 103 8.77 6.75 -2.89
N ALA A 104 7.93 5.71 -2.96
CA ALA A 104 7.78 4.89 -4.16
C ALA A 104 7.33 5.70 -5.39
N ILE A 105 6.40 6.63 -5.20
CA ILE A 105 5.92 7.54 -6.26
C ILE A 105 7.05 8.47 -6.71
N VAL A 106 7.80 9.05 -5.77
CA VAL A 106 8.95 9.91 -6.09
C VAL A 106 10.02 9.14 -6.85
N ALA A 107 10.36 7.93 -6.40
CA ALA A 107 11.29 7.05 -7.09
C ALA A 107 10.82 6.74 -8.52
N THR A 108 9.53 6.44 -8.70
CA THR A 108 8.95 6.19 -10.04
C THR A 108 9.08 7.42 -10.93
N ALA A 109 8.72 8.61 -10.43
CA ALA A 109 8.83 9.86 -11.18
C ALA A 109 10.28 10.18 -11.57
N SER A 110 11.27 9.79 -10.76
CA SER A 110 12.68 9.98 -11.09
C SER A 110 13.17 9.14 -12.28
N LYS A 111 12.41 8.09 -12.67
CA LYS A 111 12.77 7.16 -13.75
C LYS A 111 12.13 7.46 -15.09
N VAL A 112 11.44 8.61 -15.22
CA VAL A 112 10.83 9.06 -16.48
C VAL A 112 11.86 9.08 -17.63
N TYR A 113 13.10 9.53 -17.40
CA TYR A 113 14.15 9.55 -18.42
C TYR A 113 14.54 8.16 -18.93
N CYS A 114 14.55 7.13 -18.07
CA CYS A 114 14.83 5.75 -18.47
C CYS A 114 13.71 5.16 -19.34
N LEU A 115 12.49 5.72 -19.25
CA LEU A 115 11.36 5.34 -20.08
C LEU A 115 11.34 6.14 -21.39
N GLU A 116 11.76 7.41 -21.37
CA GLU A 116 11.91 8.25 -22.57
C GLU A 116 13.02 7.74 -23.50
N ASP A 117 14.17 7.34 -22.96
CA ASP A 117 15.27 6.72 -23.73
C ASP A 117 14.83 5.45 -24.47
N PHE A 118 13.89 4.69 -23.90
CA PHE A 118 13.30 3.52 -24.56
C PHE A 118 12.45 3.92 -25.77
N TYR A 119 11.65 4.98 -25.66
CA TYR A 119 10.84 5.49 -26.77
C TYR A 119 11.72 6.08 -27.88
N PHE A 120 12.79 6.81 -27.56
CA PHE A 120 13.66 7.41 -28.57
C PHE A 120 14.56 6.39 -29.28
N ASN A 121 15.11 5.39 -28.57
CA ASN A 121 16.01 4.40 -29.17
C ASN A 121 15.31 3.25 -29.92
N ASN A 122 13.98 3.12 -29.86
CA ASN A 122 13.23 2.10 -30.61
C ASN A 122 12.41 2.67 -31.78
N ILE A 123 12.46 3.99 -32.01
CA ILE A 123 11.77 4.65 -33.13
C ILE A 123 12.76 5.11 -34.23
N TYR A 124 14.07 5.15 -33.94
CA TYR A 124 15.13 5.46 -34.91
C TYR A 124 16.07 4.28 -35.16
#